data_AF-A0AAV4D4W2-F1
#
_entry.id   AF-A0AAV4D4W2-F1
#
_cell.length_a   1.000
_cell.length_b   1.000
_cell.length_c   1.000
_cell.angle_alpha   90.00
_cell.angle_beta   90.00
_cell.angle_gamma   90.00
#
_symmetry.space_group_name_H-M   'P 1'
#
loop_
_entity.id
_entity.type
_entity.pdbx_description
1 polymer ?
#
loop_
_entity_poly.entity_id
_entity_poly.type
_entity_poly.pdbx_seq_one_letter_code
_entity_poly.pdbx_strand_id
1 'polypeptide(L)'
;VYLSHNKAPLESRLPNNVEERPGVRRLGPGSKVTFLDGSTEDVDTLMFCTGYCYDYGFLAPECGVEVFGQRVWPVYKHFINTKFPSMAILGVCTYVIPFPLYDIQVQHFRAVLEGRVTLPSEREMNEDIEADYRARLAEGQFHRHCHSMLGRVFPYMDLLADMAQTKR
;
A
#
# COMPACT_ATOMS: atom_id res chain seq x y z
N VAL A 1 2.72 -25.94 13.05
CA VAL A 1 3.01 -24.69 12.30
C VAL A 1 3.08 -23.58 13.30
N TYR A 2 4.17 -22.81 13.30
CA TYR A 2 4.29 -21.63 14.15
C TYR A 2 3.97 -20.38 13.33
N LEU A 3 2.91 -19.67 13.70
CA LEU A 3 2.54 -18.38 13.11
C LEU A 3 3.19 -17.27 13.94
N SER A 4 4.32 -16.74 13.46
CA SER A 4 5.08 -15.70 14.19
C SER A 4 4.72 -14.29 13.74
N HIS A 5 4.34 -13.41 14.69
CA HIS A 5 4.11 -11.98 14.42
C HIS A 5 4.29 -11.09 15.65
N ASN A 6 4.37 -9.78 15.41
CA ASN A 6 4.44 -8.72 16.43
C ASN A 6 3.12 -7.97 16.59
N LYS A 7 1.99 -8.64 16.31
CA LYS A 7 0.62 -8.11 16.45
C LYS A 7 -0.07 -8.73 17.66
N ALA A 8 -1.21 -8.18 18.06
CA ALA A 8 -2.10 -8.81 19.03
C ALA A 8 -2.49 -10.23 18.56
N PRO A 9 -2.71 -11.18 19.50
CA PRO A 9 -3.16 -12.52 19.17
C PRO A 9 -4.44 -12.51 18.33
N LEU A 10 -4.58 -13.49 17.44
CA LEU A 10 -5.77 -13.61 16.61
C LEU A 10 -6.98 -14.00 17.47
N GLU A 11 -8.11 -13.33 17.24
CA GLU A 11 -9.38 -13.65 17.94
C GLU A 11 -10.03 -14.94 17.38
N SER A 12 -9.68 -15.34 16.17
CA SER A 12 -10.21 -16.53 15.51
C SER A 12 -9.63 -17.81 16.10
N ARG A 13 -10.46 -18.85 16.22
CA ARG A 13 -9.97 -20.19 16.58
C ARG A 13 -9.02 -20.71 15.50
N LEU A 14 -7.79 -21.03 15.90
CA LEU A 14 -6.81 -21.68 15.04
C LEU A 14 -6.97 -23.21 15.04
N PRO A 15 -6.55 -23.89 13.96
CA PRO A 15 -6.44 -25.34 13.95
C PRO A 15 -5.50 -25.84 15.05
N ASN A 16 -5.74 -27.04 15.58
CA ASN A 16 -4.98 -27.61 16.70
C ASN A 16 -3.46 -27.75 16.44
N ASN A 17 -3.03 -27.71 15.18
CA ASN A 17 -1.63 -27.83 14.76
C ASN A 17 -0.98 -26.47 14.37
N VAL A 18 -1.63 -25.35 14.69
CA VAL A 18 -1.13 -23.99 14.48
C VAL A 18 -1.02 -23.29 15.82
N GLU A 19 0.16 -22.75 16.11
CA GLU A 19 0.44 -22.02 17.35
C GLU A 19 0.97 -20.63 17.03
N GLU A 20 0.40 -19.59 17.67
CA GLU A 20 0.94 -18.23 17.58
C GLU A 20 2.18 -18.09 18.44
N ARG A 21 3.23 -17.48 17.87
CA ARG A 21 4.46 -17.12 18.59
C ARG A 21 4.78 -15.65 18.39
N PRO A 22 5.46 -14.98 19.34
CA PRO A 22 5.93 -13.63 19.10
C PRO A 22 6.97 -13.61 17.98
N GLY A 23 7.42 -12.43 17.54
CA GLY A 23 8.40 -12.30 16.46
C GLY A 23 9.66 -13.15 16.66
N VAL A 24 10.27 -13.55 15.55
CA VAL A 24 11.57 -14.22 15.57
C VAL A 24 12.65 -13.24 16.00
N ARG A 25 13.41 -13.59 17.05
CA ARG A 25 14.56 -12.81 17.53
C ARG A 25 15.83 -13.15 16.76
N ARG A 26 16.10 -14.44 16.54
CA ARG A 26 17.25 -14.93 15.77
C ARG A 26 17.06 -16.36 15.28
N LEU A 27 17.80 -16.70 14.23
CA LEU A 27 18.04 -18.07 13.80
C LEU A 27 19.33 -18.56 14.48
N GLY A 28 19.25 -19.67 15.20
CA GLY A 28 20.39 -20.34 15.81
C GLY A 28 21.04 -21.36 14.86
N PRO A 29 22.08 -22.06 15.32
CA PRO A 29 22.67 -23.16 14.56
C PRO A 29 21.63 -24.26 14.25
N GLY A 30 21.69 -24.81 13.04
CA GLY A 30 20.77 -25.87 12.60
C GLY A 30 19.35 -25.35 12.31
N SER A 31 18.34 -26.04 12.82
CA SER A 31 16.90 -25.77 12.65
C SER A 31 16.32 -24.83 13.73
N LYS A 32 17.15 -24.32 14.64
CA LYS A 32 16.66 -23.66 15.85
C LYS A 32 16.24 -22.22 15.61
N VAL A 33 15.00 -21.89 15.97
CA VAL A 33 14.47 -20.52 15.99
C VAL A 33 14.33 -20.06 17.44
N THR A 34 14.77 -18.84 17.76
CA THR A 34 14.52 -18.19 19.05
C THR A 34 13.53 -17.04 18.85
N PHE A 35 12.45 -17.03 19.61
CA PHE A 35 11.42 -15.98 19.57
C PHE A 35 11.71 -14.85 20.56
N LEU A 36 10.96 -13.75 20.45
CA LEU A 36 11.16 -12.55 21.27
C LEU A 36 10.86 -12.76 22.77
N ASP A 37 10.09 -13.77 23.15
CA ASP A 37 9.86 -14.17 24.55
C ASP A 37 10.98 -15.07 25.12
N GLY A 38 11.95 -15.45 24.28
CA GLY A 38 13.04 -16.36 24.64
C GLY A 38 12.71 -17.84 24.44
N SER A 39 11.48 -18.21 24.06
CA SER A 39 11.15 -19.58 23.68
C SER A 39 11.90 -19.99 22.41
N THR A 40 12.10 -21.30 22.26
CA THR A 40 12.84 -21.85 21.12
C THR A 40 12.13 -23.06 20.55
N GLU A 41 12.14 -23.20 19.24
CA GLU A 41 11.59 -24.35 18.52
C GLU A 41 12.54 -24.76 17.40
N ASP A 42 12.57 -26.05 17.09
CA ASP A 42 13.23 -26.57 15.90
C ASP A 42 12.21 -26.60 14.74
N VAL A 43 12.58 -26.03 13.59
CA VAL A 43 11.71 -25.95 12.40
C VAL A 43 12.45 -26.43 11.16
N ASP A 44 11.73 -27.15 10.29
CA ASP A 44 12.27 -27.62 9.02
C ASP A 44 12.22 -26.55 7.91
N THR A 45 11.32 -25.57 8.04
CA THR A 45 11.08 -24.56 7.00
C THR A 45 10.69 -23.23 7.62
N LEU A 46 11.28 -22.15 7.09
CA LEU A 46 10.90 -20.78 7.41
C LEU A 46 10.27 -20.14 6.17
N MET A 47 9.00 -19.76 6.27
CA MET A 47 8.24 -19.10 5.20
C MET A 47 8.00 -17.63 5.53
N PHE A 48 8.58 -16.73 4.74
CA PHE A 48 8.43 -15.29 4.95
C PHE A 48 7.12 -14.79 4.35
N CYS A 49 6.15 -14.51 5.21
CA CYS A 49 4.88 -13.85 4.87
C CYS A 49 4.92 -12.35 5.22
N THR A 50 6.05 -11.68 4.96
CA THR A 50 6.35 -10.31 5.43
C THR A 50 5.90 -9.20 4.48
N GLY A 51 5.13 -9.54 3.44
CA GLY A 51 4.63 -8.60 2.43
C GLY A 51 5.59 -8.41 1.25
N TYR A 52 5.33 -7.37 0.47
CA TYR A 52 6.01 -7.06 -0.79
C TYR A 52 6.46 -5.60 -0.80
N CYS A 53 7.46 -5.28 -1.63
CA CYS A 53 7.88 -3.91 -1.90
C CYS A 53 7.34 -3.42 -3.25
N TYR A 54 7.09 -2.11 -3.36
CA TYR A 54 6.91 -1.52 -4.70
C TYR A 54 8.26 -1.50 -5.40
N ASP A 55 8.30 -2.04 -6.62
CA ASP A 55 9.46 -2.02 -7.49
C ASP A 55 9.01 -1.75 -8.92
N TYR A 56 9.52 -0.66 -9.49
CA TYR A 56 9.25 -0.24 -10.87
C TYR A 56 10.55 -0.17 -11.67
N GLY A 57 11.42 -1.17 -11.55
CA GLY A 57 12.71 -1.23 -12.25
C GLY A 57 12.64 -1.16 -13.79
N PHE A 58 11.44 -1.20 -14.38
CA PHE A 58 11.21 -0.97 -15.80
C PHE A 58 11.03 0.53 -16.17
N LEU A 59 10.81 1.41 -15.19
CA LEU A 59 10.66 2.85 -15.42
C LEU A 59 12.03 3.52 -15.49
N ALA A 60 12.23 4.31 -16.54
CA ALA A 60 13.42 5.13 -16.66
C ALA A 60 13.37 6.29 -15.64
N PRO A 61 14.52 6.74 -15.09
CA PRO A 61 14.55 7.85 -14.11
C PRO A 61 13.85 9.12 -14.60
N GLU A 62 13.83 9.35 -15.91
CA GLU A 62 13.18 10.49 -16.55
C GLU A 62 11.68 10.54 -16.25
N CYS A 63 11.02 9.38 -16.09
CA CYS A 63 9.61 9.27 -15.69
C CYS A 63 9.33 9.95 -14.34
N GLY A 64 10.36 10.14 -13.50
CA GLY A 64 10.25 10.89 -12.24
C GLY A 64 9.44 10.19 -11.16
N VAL A 65 9.22 8.87 -11.27
CA VAL A 65 8.56 8.06 -10.24
C VAL A 65 9.63 7.43 -9.34
N GLU A 66 9.51 7.67 -8.05
CA GLU A 66 10.40 7.19 -7.01
C GLU A 66 9.62 6.35 -6.00
N VAL A 67 10.31 5.37 -5.41
CA VAL A 67 9.80 4.58 -4.29
C VAL A 67 10.71 4.77 -3.09
N PHE A 68 10.16 5.27 -2.00
CA PHE A 68 10.87 5.45 -0.74
C PHE A 68 10.04 4.87 0.40
N GLY A 69 10.56 3.85 1.08
CA GLY A 69 9.93 3.26 2.26
C GLY A 69 8.49 2.79 2.05
N GLN A 70 8.18 2.22 0.88
CA GLN A 70 6.84 1.81 0.40
C GLN A 70 5.90 2.94 -0.03
N ARG A 71 6.40 4.18 -0.12
CA ARG A 71 5.69 5.30 -0.72
C ARG A 71 6.11 5.45 -2.17
N VAL A 72 5.14 5.40 -3.08
CA VAL A 72 5.28 5.76 -4.50
C VAL A 72 5.02 7.26 -4.62
N TRP A 73 5.89 7.97 -5.33
CA TRP A 73 5.83 9.42 -5.46
C TRP A 73 6.45 9.89 -6.78
N PRO A 74 6.00 10.99 -7.39
CA PRO A 74 4.80 11.75 -7.06
C PRO A 74 3.59 11.20 -7.82
N VAL A 75 2.63 10.61 -7.08
CA VAL A 75 1.38 10.10 -7.65
C VAL A 75 0.16 10.81 -7.07
N TYR A 76 -0.40 11.76 -7.83
CA TYR A 76 -1.61 12.49 -7.47
C TYR A 76 -2.79 11.55 -7.31
N LYS A 77 -3.52 11.75 -6.21
CA LYS A 77 -4.57 10.84 -5.75
C LYS A 77 -4.16 9.36 -5.77
N HIS A 78 -2.87 9.08 -5.54
CA HIS A 78 -2.25 7.75 -5.54
C HIS A 78 -2.16 7.02 -6.89
N PHE A 79 -2.41 7.65 -8.05
CA PHE A 79 -2.26 6.94 -9.33
C PHE A 79 -1.78 7.77 -10.52
N ILE A 80 -1.91 9.11 -10.52
CA ILE A 80 -1.50 9.95 -11.67
C ILE A 80 -0.10 10.52 -11.44
N ASN A 81 0.84 10.30 -12.35
CA ASN A 81 2.17 10.92 -12.26
C ASN A 81 2.06 12.45 -12.44
N THR A 82 2.54 13.23 -11.46
CA THR A 82 2.38 14.71 -11.52
C THR A 82 3.27 15.37 -12.56
N LYS A 83 4.45 14.77 -12.85
CA LYS A 83 5.41 15.25 -13.84
C LYS A 83 4.96 14.93 -15.27
N PHE A 84 4.32 13.78 -15.46
CA PHE A 84 3.75 13.37 -16.74
C PHE A 84 2.30 12.92 -16.54
N PRO A 85 1.31 13.84 -16.58
CA PRO A 85 -0.08 13.49 -16.33
C PRO A 85 -0.73 12.59 -17.40
N SER A 86 -0.02 12.28 -18.48
CA SER A 86 -0.35 11.23 -19.45
C SER A 86 0.07 9.83 -19.01
N MET A 87 0.66 9.69 -17.82
CA MET A 87 1.09 8.43 -17.21
C MET A 87 0.35 8.21 -15.88
N ALA A 88 -0.19 6.99 -15.71
CA ALA A 88 -0.79 6.56 -14.46
C ALA A 88 -0.27 5.18 -14.04
N ILE A 89 -0.21 4.94 -12.73
CA ILE A 89 0.12 3.67 -12.09
C ILE A 89 -1.11 3.24 -11.29
N LEU A 90 -1.86 2.28 -11.85
CA LEU A 90 -3.01 1.71 -11.18
C LEU A 90 -2.58 0.71 -10.11
N GLY A 91 -3.40 0.56 -9.06
CA GLY A 91 -3.14 -0.45 -8.03
C GLY A 91 -2.05 -0.11 -7.03
N VAL A 92 -1.61 1.15 -6.95
CA VAL A 92 -0.74 1.62 -5.85
C VAL A 92 -1.44 1.48 -4.49
N CYS A 93 -2.77 1.65 -4.42
CA CYS A 93 -3.51 1.57 -3.16
C CYS A 93 -3.56 0.15 -2.57
N THR A 94 -3.47 0.03 -1.23
CA THR A 94 -3.59 -1.26 -0.50
C THR A 94 -4.85 -1.30 0.36
N TYR A 95 -5.32 -2.49 0.75
CA TYR A 95 -6.59 -2.68 1.48
C TYR A 95 -7.80 -2.08 0.75
N VAL A 96 -7.99 -2.49 -0.50
CA VAL A 96 -9.01 -1.97 -1.43
C VAL A 96 -9.98 -3.06 -1.87
N ILE A 97 -11.06 -2.66 -2.56
CA ILE A 97 -11.88 -3.56 -3.38
C ILE A 97 -11.37 -3.41 -4.82
N PRO A 98 -10.58 -4.36 -5.36
CA PRO A 98 -9.74 -4.11 -6.53
C PRO A 98 -10.52 -3.69 -7.77
N PHE A 99 -11.51 -4.48 -8.20
CA PHE A 99 -12.19 -4.23 -9.46
C PHE A 99 -12.96 -2.89 -9.51
N PRO A 100 -13.79 -2.54 -8.51
CA PRO A 100 -14.46 -1.23 -8.51
C PRO A 100 -13.47 -0.08 -8.44
N LEU A 101 -12.38 -0.23 -7.67
CA LEU A 101 -11.38 0.82 -7.57
C LEU A 101 -10.65 1.03 -8.92
N TYR A 102 -10.23 -0.04 -9.57
CA TYR A 102 -9.52 0.07 -10.84
C TYR A 102 -10.42 0.61 -11.94
N ASP A 103 -11.70 0.22 -11.93
CA ASP A 103 -12.68 0.78 -12.86
C ASP A 103 -12.79 2.31 -12.70
N ILE A 104 -12.96 2.81 -11.47
CA ILE A 104 -13.08 4.27 -11.27
C ILE A 104 -11.77 5.02 -11.56
N GLN A 105 -10.61 4.44 -11.24
CA GLN A 105 -9.31 5.03 -11.59
C GLN A 105 -9.11 5.11 -13.11
N VAL A 106 -9.51 4.07 -13.85
CA VAL A 106 -9.45 4.06 -15.32
C VAL A 106 -10.42 5.08 -15.91
N GLN A 107 -11.65 5.15 -15.41
CA GLN A 107 -12.65 6.13 -15.87
C GLN A 107 -12.15 7.57 -15.65
N HIS A 108 -11.58 7.86 -14.48
CA HIS A 108 -10.98 9.16 -14.18
C HIS A 108 -9.78 9.45 -15.10
N PHE A 109 -8.85 8.51 -15.24
CA PHE A 109 -7.67 8.70 -16.07
C PHE A 109 -8.04 8.95 -17.54
N ARG A 110 -9.01 8.19 -18.05
CA ARG A 110 -9.55 8.40 -19.40
C ARG A 110 -10.15 9.80 -19.55
N ALA A 111 -10.89 10.29 -18.56
CA ALA A 111 -11.45 11.64 -18.59
C ALA A 111 -10.37 12.73 -18.61
N VAL A 112 -9.24 12.53 -17.93
CA VAL A 112 -8.06 13.39 -18.02
C VAL A 112 -7.47 13.37 -19.44
N LEU A 113 -7.24 12.19 -20.00
CA LEU A 113 -6.66 12.04 -21.36
C LEU A 113 -7.56 12.63 -22.46
N GLU A 114 -8.88 12.55 -22.29
CA GLU A 114 -9.87 13.14 -23.18
C GLU A 114 -10.08 14.65 -22.94
N GLY A 115 -9.40 15.26 -21.97
CA GLY A 115 -9.53 16.67 -21.64
C GLY A 115 -10.86 17.06 -20.98
N ARG A 116 -11.66 16.08 -20.53
CA ARG A 116 -12.91 16.31 -19.78
C ARG A 116 -12.64 16.69 -18.32
N VAL A 117 -11.50 16.28 -17.78
CA VAL A 117 -11.02 16.66 -16.45
C VAL A 117 -9.71 17.44 -16.60
N THR A 118 -9.73 18.69 -16.16
CA THR A 118 -8.51 19.50 -16.06
C THR A 118 -7.85 19.21 -14.72
N LEU A 119 -6.62 18.69 -14.76
CA LEU A 119 -5.83 18.51 -13.56
C LEU A 119 -5.28 19.86 -13.07
N PRO A 120 -5.09 20.02 -11.74
CA PRO A 120 -4.35 21.14 -11.19
C PRO A 120 -2.91 21.21 -11.72
N SER A 121 -2.21 22.30 -11.43
CA SER A 121 -0.78 22.40 -11.73
C SER A 121 0.03 21.33 -10.97
N GLU A 122 1.21 20.99 -11.48
CA GLU A 122 2.13 20.05 -10.83
C GLU A 122 2.39 20.41 -9.37
N ARG A 123 2.59 21.71 -9.09
CA ARG A 123 2.79 22.23 -7.73
C ARG A 123 1.59 21.92 -6.83
N GLU A 124 0.37 22.21 -7.28
CA GLU A 124 -0.85 21.97 -6.50
C GLU A 124 -1.09 20.48 -6.27
N MET A 125 -0.81 19.64 -7.26
CA MET A 125 -0.88 18.18 -7.10
C MET A 125 0.14 17.68 -6.08
N ASN A 126 1.39 18.16 -6.13
CA ASN A 126 2.42 17.78 -5.15
C ASN A 126 2.06 18.27 -3.73
N GLU A 127 1.49 19.47 -3.59
CA GLU A 127 0.98 20.00 -2.32
C GLU A 127 -0.14 19.13 -1.75
N ASP A 128 -1.08 18.67 -2.58
CA ASP A 128 -2.17 17.75 -2.19
C ASP A 128 -1.62 16.40 -1.70
N ILE A 129 -0.66 15.81 -2.41
CA ILE A 129 -0.09 14.51 -2.00
C ILE A 129 0.66 14.65 -0.66
N GLU A 130 1.39 15.75 -0.44
CA GLU A 130 2.06 16.00 0.85
C GLU A 130 1.08 16.33 1.98
N ALA A 131 -0.06 16.97 1.68
CA ALA A 131 -1.11 17.21 2.66
C ALA A 131 -1.79 15.90 3.09
N ASP A 132 -2.18 15.04 2.14
CA ASP A 132 -2.74 13.71 2.42
C ASP A 132 -1.75 12.84 3.22
N TYR A 133 -0.49 12.82 2.80
CA TYR A 133 0.56 12.07 3.50
C TYR A 133 0.71 12.52 4.96
N ARG A 134 0.77 13.84 5.22
CA ARG A 134 0.87 14.38 6.59
C ARG A 134 -0.38 14.09 7.42
N ALA A 135 -1.57 14.17 6.83
CA ALA A 135 -2.82 13.85 7.52
C ALA A 135 -2.83 12.38 7.99
N ARG A 136 -2.42 11.45 7.11
CA ARG A 136 -2.33 10.01 7.44
C ARG A 136 -1.35 9.74 8.57
N LEU A 137 -0.19 10.39 8.57
CA LEU A 137 0.78 10.29 9.67
C LEU A 137 0.21 10.81 10.99
N ALA A 138 -0.52 11.93 10.97
CA ALA A 138 -1.14 12.51 12.15
C ALA A 138 -2.21 11.61 12.77
N GLU A 139 -2.84 10.75 11.96
CA GLU A 139 -3.79 9.72 12.41
C GLU A 139 -3.10 8.43 12.90
N GLY A 140 -1.76 8.41 12.98
CA GLY A 140 -0.97 7.28 13.47
C GLY A 140 -0.67 6.21 12.42
N GLN A 141 -0.94 6.47 11.15
CA GLN A 141 -0.59 5.54 10.07
C GLN A 141 0.93 5.48 9.88
N PHE A 142 1.49 4.27 9.81
CA PHE A 142 2.92 4.11 9.52
C PHE A 142 3.24 4.61 8.10
N HIS A 143 4.41 5.23 7.92
CA HIS A 143 4.93 5.70 6.62
C HIS A 143 4.74 4.66 5.49
N ARG A 144 5.11 3.41 5.77
CA ARG A 144 5.02 2.30 4.81
C ARG A 144 3.61 1.91 4.38
N HIS A 145 2.60 2.45 5.05
CA HIS A 145 1.20 2.24 4.77
C HIS A 145 0.54 3.50 4.21
N CYS A 146 1.28 4.52 3.76
CA CYS A 146 0.71 5.77 3.23
C CYS A 146 -0.30 5.58 2.08
N HIS A 147 -0.26 4.47 1.34
CA HIS A 147 -1.24 4.12 0.31
C HIS A 147 -2.39 3.20 0.80
N SER A 148 -2.50 2.95 2.10
CA SER A 148 -3.58 2.14 2.68
C SER A 148 -4.92 2.86 2.58
N MET A 149 -5.92 2.14 2.08
CA MET A 149 -7.30 2.59 1.96
C MET A 149 -8.24 1.93 2.98
N LEU A 150 -7.68 1.28 4.00
CA LEU A 150 -8.46 0.71 5.09
C LEU A 150 -9.33 1.81 5.75
N GLY A 151 -10.64 1.63 5.70
CA GLY A 151 -11.62 2.60 6.19
C GLY A 151 -11.82 3.86 5.32
N ARG A 152 -11.13 3.96 4.17
CA ARG A 152 -11.13 5.16 3.30
C ARG A 152 -11.52 4.89 1.84
N VAL A 153 -11.57 3.61 1.45
CA VAL A 153 -11.75 3.23 0.03
C VAL A 153 -13.03 3.80 -0.57
N PHE A 154 -14.14 3.84 0.16
CA PHE A 154 -15.41 4.34 -0.37
C PHE A 154 -15.40 5.85 -0.59
N PRO A 155 -15.10 6.71 0.41
CA PRO A 155 -14.96 8.15 0.17
C PRO A 155 -13.95 8.49 -0.92
N TYR A 156 -12.86 7.72 -1.03
CA TYR A 156 -11.86 7.92 -2.08
C TYR A 156 -12.40 7.59 -3.47
N MET A 157 -13.13 6.49 -3.64
CA MET A 157 -13.77 6.17 -4.93
C MET A 157 -14.83 7.21 -5.30
N ASP A 158 -15.63 7.66 -4.33
CA ASP A 158 -16.65 8.69 -4.55
C ASP A 158 -15.99 10.03 -4.98
N LEU A 159 -14.88 10.42 -4.35
CA LEU A 159 -14.08 11.57 -4.76
C LEU A 159 -13.59 11.45 -6.21
N LEU A 160 -13.06 10.30 -6.62
CA LEU A 160 -12.61 10.09 -8.00
C LEU A 160 -13.79 10.13 -8.99
N ALA A 161 -14.95 9.59 -8.61
CA ALA A 161 -16.15 9.64 -9.43
C ALA A 161 -16.63 11.09 -9.63
N ASP A 162 -16.66 11.88 -8.56
CA ASP A 162 -17.04 13.29 -8.60
C ASP A 162 -16.08 14.12 -9.46
N MET A 163 -14.77 13.90 -9.29
CA MET A 163 -13.74 14.55 -10.11
C MET A 163 -13.88 14.21 -11.59
N ALA A 164 -14.27 12.97 -11.93
CA ALA A 164 -14.45 12.51 -13.29
C ALA A 164 -15.85 12.79 -13.88
N GLN A 165 -16.80 13.26 -13.05
CA GLN A 165 -18.23 13.36 -13.37
C GLN A 165 -18.81 12.02 -13.87
N THR A 166 -18.39 10.92 -13.25
CA THR A 166 -18.81 9.55 -13.59
C THR A 166 -19.67 8.94 -12.50
N LYS A 167 -20.52 7.97 -12.88
CA LYS A 167 -21.28 7.17 -11.89
C LYS A 167 -20.44 6.02 -11.40
N ARG A 168 -20.57 5.72 -10.11
CA ARG A 168 -19.98 4.56 -9.46
C ARG A 168 -20.80 3.28 -9.69
#